data_AF-A0A3D1F3V5-F1
#
_entry.id   AF-A0A3D1F3V5-F1
#
_cell.length_a   1.000
_cell.length_b   1.000
_cell.length_c   1.000
_cell.angle_alpha   90.00
_cell.angle_beta   90.00
_cell.angle_gamma   90.00
#
_symmetry.space_group_name_H-M   'P 1'
#
loop_
_entity.id
_entity.type
_entity.pdbx_description
1 polymer ?
#
loop_
_entity_poly.entity_id
_entity_poly.type
_entity_poly.pdbx_seq_one_letter_code
_entity_poly.pdbx_strand_id
1 'polypeptide(L)'
;MAALNHSMASFKNRSRNMKAIKQPAGFTLIELLVVISIITLLMGIALPALKMACKSARTTQCASNLKNIGTIWAIYCDQNPNTMPKAVSLPSPIHATPPDEISIIDALRPYMNSQTTAIYECPDDELGYYVNRHSSYEYLPGLAITFDPDNIPKLVALSRRSPQSLPVLTDAAKFHPAPNNVDPRQTVYHDTHVDWLFASVTP
;
A
#
# COMPACT_ATOMS: atom_id res chain seq x y z
N MET A 1 79.84 -2.70 59.39
CA MET A 1 78.42 -3.11 59.30
C MET A 1 78.10 -3.23 57.81
N ALA A 2 78.26 -4.40 57.20
CA ALA A 2 77.39 -5.58 57.21
C ALA A 2 76.92 -5.77 55.75
N ALA A 3 77.45 -6.82 55.12
CA ALA A 3 77.07 -7.29 53.80
C ALA A 3 75.64 -7.84 53.81
N LEU A 4 74.91 -7.75 52.69
CA LEU A 4 73.97 -8.81 52.28
C LEU A 4 73.88 -8.90 50.75
N ASN A 5 74.35 -10.04 50.26
CA ASN A 5 74.12 -10.60 48.94
C ASN A 5 72.62 -10.89 48.75
N HIS A 6 72.07 -10.54 47.59
CA HIS A 6 70.88 -11.22 47.08
C HIS A 6 71.14 -11.80 45.68
N SER A 7 71.46 -13.10 45.73
CA SER A 7 71.17 -14.19 44.81
C SER A 7 70.63 -13.85 43.42
N MET A 8 71.42 -14.23 42.41
CA MET A 8 71.01 -14.34 41.01
C MET A 8 69.89 -15.37 40.82
N ALA A 9 68.68 -14.91 40.49
CA ALA A 9 67.66 -15.77 39.90
C ALA A 9 67.86 -15.81 38.37
N SER A 10 68.42 -16.91 37.88
CA SER A 10 68.59 -17.21 36.45
C SER A 10 67.24 -17.46 35.79
N PHE A 11 66.72 -16.46 35.06
CA PHE A 11 65.56 -16.62 34.18
C PHE A 11 65.98 -17.32 32.89
N LYS A 12 65.75 -18.63 32.83
CA LYS A 12 65.93 -19.46 31.63
C LYS A 12 64.84 -19.12 30.61
N ASN A 13 65.20 -18.34 29.59
CA ASN A 13 64.31 -17.91 28.51
C ASN A 13 63.85 -19.12 27.68
N ARG A 14 62.57 -19.51 27.78
CA ARG A 14 61.94 -20.53 26.92
C ARG A 14 61.64 -19.90 25.56
N SER A 15 62.47 -20.21 24.57
CA SER A 15 62.20 -19.92 23.15
C SER A 15 60.88 -20.59 22.73
N ARG A 16 59.84 -19.78 22.50
CA ARG A 16 58.57 -20.22 21.92
C ARG A 16 58.75 -20.25 20.39
N ASN A 17 58.64 -21.43 19.79
CA ASN A 17 58.55 -21.60 18.34
C ASN A 17 57.29 -20.89 17.82
N MET A 18 57.45 -19.68 17.28
CA MET A 18 56.42 -19.01 16.48
C MET A 18 56.29 -19.74 15.15
N LYS A 19 55.24 -20.56 15.00
CA LYS A 19 54.82 -21.02 13.66
C LYS A 19 54.49 -19.78 12.84
N ALA A 20 55.14 -19.63 11.68
CA ALA A 20 54.87 -18.52 10.76
C ALA A 20 53.39 -18.53 10.38
N ILE A 21 52.68 -17.46 10.74
CA ILE A 21 51.31 -17.23 10.30
C ILE A 21 51.38 -16.95 8.79
N LYS A 22 50.88 -17.86 7.97
CA LYS A 22 50.72 -17.59 6.53
C LYS A 22 49.84 -16.35 6.38
N GLN A 23 50.40 -15.28 5.81
CA GLN A 23 49.64 -14.09 5.48
C GLN A 23 48.56 -14.49 4.46
N PRO A 24 47.29 -14.13 4.67
CA PRO A 24 46.25 -14.40 3.69
C PRO A 24 46.59 -13.67 2.39
N ALA A 25 46.38 -14.34 1.24
CA ALA A 25 46.51 -13.71 -0.05
C ALA A 25 45.48 -12.56 -0.17
N GLY A 26 45.94 -11.37 -0.56
CA GLY A 26 45.08 -10.22 -0.77
C GLY A 26 44.27 -10.34 -2.06
N PHE A 27 43.06 -9.80 -2.06
CA PHE A 27 42.21 -9.71 -3.26
C PHE A 27 42.88 -8.80 -4.30
N THR A 28 42.88 -9.22 -5.56
CA THR A 28 43.36 -8.37 -6.65
C THR A 28 42.30 -7.34 -7.04
N LEU A 29 42.72 -6.16 -7.51
CA LEU A 29 41.80 -5.11 -7.98
C LEU A 29 40.89 -5.62 -9.10
N ILE A 30 41.41 -6.49 -9.97
CA ILE A 30 40.65 -7.05 -11.09
C ILE A 30 39.57 -8.04 -10.63
N GLU A 31 39.83 -8.85 -9.61
CA GLU A 31 38.82 -9.75 -9.03
C GLU A 31 37.66 -8.96 -8.44
N LEU A 32 37.94 -7.86 -7.73
CA LEU A 32 36.90 -6.98 -7.20
C LEU A 32 36.10 -6.32 -8.34
N LEU A 33 36.79 -5.84 -9.38
CA LEU A 33 36.17 -5.14 -10.51
C LEU A 33 35.22 -6.03 -11.31
N VAL A 34 35.58 -7.29 -11.54
CA VAL A 34 34.72 -8.26 -12.23
C VAL A 34 33.48 -8.60 -11.40
N VAL A 35 33.60 -8.69 -10.07
CA VAL A 35 32.45 -8.99 -9.21
C VAL A 35 31.43 -7.86 -9.23
N ILE A 36 31.88 -6.61 -9.07
CA ILE A 36 30.95 -5.47 -9.09
C ILE A 36 30.30 -5.30 -10.48
N SER A 37 31.01 -5.60 -11.57
CA SER A 37 30.46 -5.50 -12.93
C SER A 37 29.38 -6.55 -13.19
N ILE A 38 29.53 -7.76 -12.66
CA ILE A 38 28.49 -8.79 -12.74
C ILE A 38 27.28 -8.40 -11.88
N ILE A 39 27.49 -7.90 -10.66
CA ILE A 39 26.40 -7.46 -9.77
C ILE A 39 25.59 -6.33 -10.42
N THR A 40 26.25 -5.34 -11.03
CA THR A 40 25.54 -4.22 -11.68
C THR A 40 24.75 -4.67 -12.90
N LEU A 41 25.28 -5.62 -13.69
CA LEU A 41 24.55 -6.23 -14.81
C LEU A 41 23.30 -6.97 -14.34
N LEU A 42 23.42 -7.80 -13.31
CA LEU A 42 22.29 -8.54 -12.75
C LEU A 42 21.24 -7.61 -12.13
N MET A 43 21.66 -6.60 -11.37
CA MET A 43 20.76 -5.59 -10.81
C MET A 43 20.06 -4.78 -11.90
N GLY A 44 20.74 -4.47 -13.00
CA GLY A 44 20.16 -3.76 -14.15
C GLY A 44 18.94 -4.46 -14.74
N ILE A 45 18.93 -5.80 -14.74
CA ILE A 45 17.82 -6.61 -15.24
C ILE A 45 16.77 -6.87 -14.13
N ALA A 46 17.20 -7.03 -12.87
CA ALA A 46 16.30 -7.37 -11.76
C ALA A 46 15.45 -6.19 -11.26
N LEU A 47 16.01 -4.98 -11.19
CA LEU A 47 15.32 -3.79 -10.68
C LEU A 47 14.02 -3.43 -11.42
N PRO A 48 13.94 -3.43 -12.78
CA PRO A 48 12.68 -3.12 -13.46
C PRO A 48 11.58 -4.15 -13.13
N ALA A 49 11.93 -5.44 -13.08
CA ALA A 49 10.99 -6.50 -12.72
C ALA A 49 10.47 -6.33 -11.28
N LEU A 50 11.35 -6.02 -10.32
CA LEU A 50 10.97 -5.79 -8.93
C LEU A 50 10.03 -4.59 -8.79
N LYS A 51 10.29 -3.48 -9.51
CA LYS A 51 9.40 -2.30 -9.49
C LYS A 51 8.00 -2.64 -9.98
N MET A 52 7.87 -3.43 -11.05
CA MET A 52 6.57 -3.89 -11.55
C MET A 52 5.86 -4.80 -10.55
N ALA A 53 6.59 -5.72 -9.92
CA ALA A 53 6.04 -6.61 -8.90
C ALA A 53 5.51 -5.85 -7.67
N CYS A 54 6.27 -4.89 -7.15
CA CYS A 54 5.83 -4.04 -6.05
C CYS A 54 4.59 -3.22 -6.42
N LYS A 55 4.54 -2.68 -7.64
CA LYS A 55 3.36 -1.93 -8.12
C LYS A 55 2.11 -2.82 -8.16
N SER A 56 2.22 -4.02 -8.71
CA SER A 56 1.12 -5.01 -8.71
C SER A 56 0.69 -5.40 -7.29
N ALA A 57 1.65 -5.56 -6.38
CA ALA A 57 1.36 -5.88 -4.98
C ALA A 57 0.58 -4.75 -4.29
N ARG A 58 0.95 -3.48 -4.52
CA ARG A 58 0.23 -2.31 -3.99
C ARG A 58 -1.18 -2.17 -4.56
N THR A 59 -1.37 -2.39 -5.86
CA THR A 59 -2.70 -2.47 -6.48
C THR A 59 -3.55 -3.60 -5.88
N THR A 60 -2.95 -4.74 -5.54
CA THR A 60 -3.65 -5.85 -4.87
C THR A 60 -3.99 -5.51 -3.43
N GLN A 61 -3.09 -4.82 -2.71
CA GLN A 61 -3.33 -4.35 -1.35
C GLN A 61 -4.48 -3.34 -1.31
N CYS A 62 -4.57 -2.42 -2.26
CA CYS A 62 -5.67 -1.47 -2.37
C CYS A 62 -7.02 -2.19 -2.61
N ALA A 63 -7.05 -3.18 -3.51
CA ALA A 63 -8.23 -4.01 -3.71
C ALA A 63 -8.64 -4.79 -2.43
N SER A 64 -7.67 -5.28 -1.66
CA SER A 64 -7.91 -5.95 -0.37
C SER A 64 -8.50 -4.99 0.67
N ASN A 65 -7.99 -3.76 0.73
CA ASN A 65 -8.53 -2.69 1.59
C ASN A 65 -10.00 -2.40 1.23
N LEU A 66 -10.30 -2.22 -0.05
CA LEU A 66 -11.67 -2.05 -0.56
C LEU A 66 -12.57 -3.25 -0.22
N LYS A 67 -12.06 -4.49 -0.29
CA LYS A 67 -12.82 -5.68 0.08
C LYS A 67 -13.14 -5.73 1.58
N ASN A 68 -12.20 -5.32 2.42
CA ASN A 68 -12.42 -5.20 3.86
C ASN A 68 -13.49 -4.13 4.16
N ILE A 69 -13.43 -2.98 3.48
CA ILE A 69 -14.47 -1.94 3.56
C ILE A 69 -15.83 -2.49 3.06
N GLY A 70 -15.86 -3.24 1.97
CA GLY A 70 -17.07 -3.90 1.46
C GLY A 70 -17.68 -4.89 2.46
N THR A 71 -16.85 -5.55 3.26
CA THR A 71 -17.32 -6.42 4.34
C THR A 71 -18.02 -5.60 5.44
N ILE A 72 -17.42 -4.47 5.84
CA ILE A 72 -18.03 -3.52 6.80
C ILE A 72 -19.35 -2.97 6.25
N TRP A 73 -19.37 -2.61 4.96
CA TRP A 73 -20.57 -2.17 4.25
C TRP A 73 -21.69 -3.22 4.30
N ALA A 74 -21.39 -4.49 4.05
CA ALA A 74 -22.39 -5.56 4.12
C ALA A 74 -22.99 -5.71 5.53
N ILE A 75 -22.17 -5.58 6.59
CA ILE A 75 -22.66 -5.59 7.98
C ILE A 75 -23.60 -4.40 8.22
N TYR A 76 -23.24 -3.21 7.73
CA TYR A 76 -24.12 -2.04 7.81
C TYR A 76 -25.47 -2.28 7.10
N CYS A 77 -25.45 -2.85 5.89
CA CYS A 77 -26.66 -3.11 5.10
C CYS A 77 -27.57 -4.17 5.75
N ASP A 78 -26.99 -5.16 6.42
CA ASP A 78 -27.74 -6.18 7.18
C ASP A 78 -28.50 -5.55 8.35
N GLN A 79 -27.89 -4.58 9.04
CA GLN A 79 -28.51 -3.88 10.16
C GLN A 79 -29.42 -2.72 9.75
N ASN A 80 -29.26 -2.16 8.56
CA ASN A 80 -30.01 -1.01 8.03
C ASN A 80 -30.61 -1.34 6.66
N PRO A 81 -31.66 -2.18 6.60
CA PRO A 81 -32.24 -2.60 5.34
C PRO A 81 -32.78 -1.40 4.55
N ASN A 82 -32.56 -1.41 3.23
CA ASN A 82 -33.03 -0.39 2.27
C ASN A 82 -32.53 1.03 2.51
N THR A 83 -31.53 1.24 3.37
CA THR A 83 -31.04 2.58 3.72
C THR A 83 -29.55 2.67 3.52
N MET A 84 -29.09 3.46 2.54
CA MET A 84 -27.66 3.77 2.41
C MET A 84 -27.21 4.75 3.52
N PRO A 85 -25.94 4.72 3.95
CA PRO A 85 -25.40 5.71 4.85
C PRO A 85 -25.57 7.12 4.27
N LYS A 86 -26.19 8.01 5.04
CA LYS A 86 -26.22 9.44 4.74
C LYS A 86 -24.88 10.03 5.13
N ALA A 87 -23.95 9.99 4.19
CA ALA A 87 -22.61 10.50 4.35
C ALA A 87 -22.20 11.30 3.11
N VAL A 88 -21.26 12.22 3.31
CA VAL A 88 -20.67 12.99 2.22
C VAL A 88 -19.81 12.12 1.31
N SER A 89 -19.77 12.48 0.03
CA SER A 89 -18.67 12.05 -0.84
C SER A 89 -17.39 12.74 -0.33
N LEU A 90 -16.58 11.99 0.40
CA LEU A 90 -15.20 12.33 0.66
C LEU A 90 -14.34 11.43 -0.19
N PRO A 91 -13.35 11.96 -0.92
CA PRO A 91 -12.83 13.33 -0.81
C PRO A 91 -13.57 14.37 -1.65
N SER A 92 -14.26 15.33 -1.00
CA SER A 92 -14.95 16.42 -1.71
C SER A 92 -13.93 17.33 -2.42
N PRO A 93 -14.05 17.55 -3.74
CA PRO A 93 -13.24 18.53 -4.47
C PRO A 93 -13.76 19.97 -4.30
N ILE A 94 -14.97 20.16 -3.79
CA ILE A 94 -15.70 21.44 -3.93
C ILE A 94 -15.85 22.17 -2.60
N HIS A 95 -15.87 21.46 -1.48
CA HIS A 95 -15.99 22.08 -0.16
C HIS A 95 -15.14 21.33 0.86
N ALA A 96 -14.48 22.06 1.76
CA ALA A 96 -14.15 21.51 3.07
C ALA A 96 -15.44 20.93 3.64
N THR A 97 -15.41 19.70 4.15
CA THR A 97 -16.61 19.09 4.74
C THR A 97 -17.23 20.07 5.73
N PRO A 98 -18.50 20.47 5.52
CA PRO A 98 -19.24 21.21 6.51
C PRO A 98 -19.10 20.51 7.86
N PRO A 99 -18.89 21.24 8.96
CA PRO A 99 -18.62 20.66 10.28
C PRO A 99 -19.76 19.78 10.84
N ASP A 100 -20.92 19.85 10.21
CA ASP A 100 -22.17 19.15 10.51
C ASP A 100 -22.41 17.89 9.66
N GLU A 101 -21.55 17.60 8.66
CA GLU A 101 -21.68 16.41 7.80
C GLU A 101 -20.78 15.25 8.25
N ILE A 102 -21.32 14.03 8.19
CA ILE A 102 -20.67 12.80 8.63
C ILE A 102 -19.96 12.14 7.45
N SER A 103 -18.69 11.76 7.60
CA SER A 103 -17.95 10.99 6.61
C SER A 103 -18.47 9.56 6.49
N ILE A 104 -18.24 8.89 5.35
CA ILE A 104 -18.57 7.46 5.24
C ILE A 104 -17.83 6.62 6.29
N ILE A 105 -16.62 7.03 6.66
CA ILE A 105 -15.79 6.37 7.67
C ILE A 105 -16.47 6.47 9.03
N ASP A 106 -16.97 7.64 9.38
CA ASP A 106 -17.68 7.92 10.63
C ASP A 106 -19.00 7.14 10.70
N ALA A 107 -19.72 7.06 9.58
CA ALA A 107 -20.96 6.29 9.48
C ALA A 107 -20.73 4.77 9.62
N LEU A 108 -19.61 4.26 9.08
CA LEU A 108 -19.25 2.84 9.14
C LEU A 108 -18.46 2.46 10.40
N ARG A 109 -17.93 3.45 11.15
CA ARG A 109 -17.12 3.24 12.36
C ARG A 109 -17.73 2.26 13.38
N PRO A 110 -19.04 2.29 13.68
CA PRO A 110 -19.65 1.34 14.62
C PRO A 110 -19.57 -0.13 14.18
N TYR A 111 -19.37 -0.37 12.87
CA TYR A 111 -19.33 -1.67 12.23
C TYR A 111 -17.90 -2.19 12.01
N MET A 112 -16.90 -1.41 12.39
CA MET A 112 -15.49 -1.78 12.24
C MET A 112 -15.02 -2.60 13.45
N ASN A 113 -14.35 -3.73 13.18
CA ASN A 113 -13.77 -4.58 14.23
C ASN A 113 -12.58 -3.91 14.95
N SER A 114 -11.87 -3.02 14.26
CA SER A 114 -10.83 -2.16 14.83
C SER A 114 -11.16 -0.71 14.49
N GLN A 115 -10.95 0.24 15.41
CA GLN A 115 -11.19 1.67 15.16
C GLN A 115 -10.08 2.31 14.29
N THR A 116 -9.37 1.51 13.51
CA THR A 116 -8.22 1.94 12.71
C THR A 116 -8.65 2.34 11.32
N THR A 117 -8.42 3.59 10.94
CA THR A 117 -8.74 4.12 9.61
C THR A 117 -7.70 3.76 8.53
N ALA A 118 -6.64 3.01 8.88
CA ALA A 118 -5.59 2.62 7.93
C ALA A 118 -6.11 1.78 6.75
N ILE A 119 -7.26 1.11 6.90
CA ILE A 119 -7.91 0.42 5.79
C ILE A 119 -8.42 1.39 4.70
N TYR A 120 -8.54 2.69 5.02
CA TYR A 120 -8.94 3.74 4.10
C TYR A 120 -7.74 4.40 3.40
N GLU A 121 -6.52 3.93 3.63
CA GLU A 121 -5.31 4.41 2.97
C GLU A 121 -4.95 3.52 1.77
N CYS A 122 -4.75 4.15 0.61
CA CYS A 122 -4.17 3.48 -0.55
C CYS A 122 -2.64 3.63 -0.50
N PRO A 123 -1.86 2.54 -0.64
CA PRO A 123 -0.40 2.60 -0.59
C PRO A 123 0.23 3.35 -1.79
N ASP A 124 -0.53 3.61 -2.85
CA ASP A 124 -0.12 4.41 -4.02
C ASP A 124 -0.76 5.83 -4.00
N ASP A 125 -1.29 6.27 -2.86
CA ASP A 125 -1.79 7.65 -2.68
C ASP A 125 -0.64 8.67 -2.58
N GLU A 126 -0.04 8.97 -3.73
CA GLU A 126 1.02 9.98 -3.85
C GLU A 126 0.49 11.43 -3.75
N LEU A 127 -0.84 11.61 -3.81
CA LEU A 127 -1.51 12.92 -3.77
C LEU A 127 -1.86 13.35 -2.34
N GLY A 128 -1.64 12.48 -1.35
CA GLY A 128 -1.89 12.76 0.06
C GLY A 128 -3.38 12.88 0.39
N TYR A 129 -4.26 12.18 -0.33
CA TYR A 129 -5.69 12.17 -0.01
C TYR A 129 -5.96 11.67 1.40
N TYR A 130 -5.33 10.57 1.81
CA TYR A 130 -5.49 10.01 3.15
C TYR A 130 -5.03 10.98 4.24
N VAL A 131 -3.88 11.63 4.09
CA VAL A 131 -3.37 12.58 5.07
C VAL A 131 -4.29 13.80 5.20
N ASN A 132 -4.79 14.31 4.07
CA ASN A 132 -5.58 15.54 4.04
C ASN A 132 -7.07 15.33 4.32
N ARG A 133 -7.60 14.13 4.06
CA ARG A 133 -9.05 13.85 4.05
C ARG A 133 -9.44 12.56 4.76
N HIS A 134 -8.48 11.90 5.41
CA HIS A 134 -8.65 10.64 6.15
C HIS A 134 -9.13 9.45 5.31
N SER A 135 -9.14 9.59 3.98
CA SER A 135 -9.52 8.55 3.02
C SER A 135 -8.81 8.76 1.69
N SER A 136 -8.20 7.71 1.15
CA SER A 136 -7.83 7.61 -0.26
C SER A 136 -8.99 7.11 -1.13
N TYR A 137 -10.14 6.79 -0.53
CA TYR A 137 -11.33 6.31 -1.23
C TYR A 137 -12.42 7.35 -1.22
N GLU A 138 -13.13 7.45 -2.35
CA GLU A 138 -14.33 8.23 -2.54
C GLU A 138 -15.58 7.43 -2.25
N TYR A 139 -16.43 7.91 -1.33
CA TYR A 139 -17.79 7.39 -1.19
C TYR A 139 -18.68 7.94 -2.29
N LEU A 140 -19.41 7.06 -2.97
CA LEU A 140 -20.34 7.41 -4.04
C LEU A 140 -21.78 7.26 -3.51
N PRO A 141 -22.28 8.16 -2.64
CA PRO A 141 -23.71 8.18 -2.34
C PRO A 141 -24.41 8.57 -3.64
N GLY A 142 -25.24 7.67 -4.18
CA GLY A 142 -26.19 7.93 -5.26
C GLY A 142 -25.85 9.10 -6.20
N LEU A 143 -24.96 8.83 -7.18
CA LEU A 143 -24.72 9.64 -8.38
C LEU A 143 -23.82 10.90 -8.26
N ALA A 144 -22.89 10.96 -7.31
CA ALA A 144 -21.76 11.89 -7.39
C ALA A 144 -20.49 11.18 -7.89
N ILE A 145 -20.51 10.73 -9.13
CA ILE A 145 -19.27 10.66 -9.90
C ILE A 145 -18.70 12.07 -9.92
N THR A 146 -17.45 12.25 -9.48
CA THR A 146 -16.60 13.37 -9.89
C THR A 146 -17.08 13.88 -11.23
N PHE A 147 -17.63 15.11 -11.30
CA PHE A 147 -18.32 15.78 -12.41
C PHE A 147 -17.76 15.43 -13.81
N ASP A 148 -17.99 14.20 -14.24
CA ASP A 148 -17.54 13.60 -15.47
C ASP A 148 -18.83 13.21 -16.20
N PRO A 149 -19.29 14.08 -17.10
CA PRO A 149 -20.51 13.88 -17.85
C PRO A 149 -20.55 12.52 -18.57
N ASP A 150 -19.39 11.94 -18.88
CA ASP A 150 -19.29 10.67 -19.61
C ASP A 150 -19.66 9.45 -18.76
N ASN A 151 -19.63 9.58 -17.43
CA ASN A 151 -19.93 8.48 -16.51
C ASN A 151 -21.41 8.44 -16.09
N ILE A 152 -22.16 9.54 -16.24
CA ILE A 152 -23.59 9.60 -15.87
C ILE A 152 -24.41 8.56 -16.64
N PRO A 153 -24.27 8.42 -17.98
CA PRO A 153 -24.98 7.39 -18.73
C PRO A 153 -24.64 5.97 -18.24
N LYS A 154 -23.38 5.70 -17.87
CA LYS A 154 -22.93 4.39 -17.38
C LYS A 154 -23.55 4.03 -16.03
N LEU A 155 -23.63 4.97 -15.10
CA LEU A 155 -24.29 4.76 -13.81
C LEU A 155 -25.79 4.52 -13.96
N VAL A 156 -26.46 5.28 -14.82
CA VAL A 156 -27.89 5.09 -15.10
C VAL A 156 -28.12 3.72 -15.72
N ALA A 157 -27.26 3.28 -16.65
CA ALA A 157 -27.33 1.96 -17.24
C ALA A 157 -27.13 0.83 -16.21
N LEU A 158 -26.15 0.96 -15.31
CA LEU A 158 -25.91 0.01 -14.22
C LEU A 158 -27.09 -0.07 -13.26
N SER A 159 -27.58 1.07 -12.78
CA SER A 159 -28.71 1.16 -11.87
C SER A 159 -29.95 0.44 -12.40
N ARG A 160 -30.22 0.58 -13.72
CA ARG A 160 -31.35 -0.09 -14.38
C ARG A 160 -31.14 -1.60 -14.58
N ARG A 161 -29.89 -2.05 -14.78
CA ARG A 161 -29.59 -3.46 -15.11
C ARG A 161 -29.39 -4.32 -13.87
N SER A 162 -28.65 -3.81 -12.89
CA SER A 162 -28.28 -4.53 -11.67
C SER A 162 -28.03 -3.55 -10.52
N PRO A 163 -29.05 -3.28 -9.68
CA PRO A 163 -28.89 -2.43 -8.49
C PRO A 163 -27.80 -2.92 -7.52
N GLN A 164 -27.50 -4.23 -7.51
CA GLN A 164 -26.44 -4.82 -6.70
C GLN A 164 -25.03 -4.54 -7.25
N SER A 165 -24.93 -4.15 -8.53
CA SER A 165 -23.69 -3.74 -9.19
C SER A 165 -23.51 -2.22 -9.17
N LEU A 166 -24.14 -1.53 -8.22
CA LEU A 166 -23.89 -0.11 -7.98
C LEU A 166 -22.55 0.06 -7.25
N PRO A 167 -21.69 0.97 -7.73
CA PRO A 167 -20.44 1.28 -7.05
C PRO A 167 -20.73 2.00 -5.73
N VAL A 168 -20.00 1.66 -4.68
CA VAL A 168 -20.21 2.21 -3.32
C VAL A 168 -19.03 3.07 -2.89
N LEU A 169 -17.81 2.51 -2.91
CA LEU A 169 -16.58 3.28 -2.75
C LEU A 169 -15.63 3.02 -3.91
N THR A 170 -14.92 4.05 -4.33
CA THR A 170 -13.94 3.99 -5.43
C THR A 170 -12.65 4.65 -5.00
N ASP A 171 -11.53 4.41 -5.69
CA ASP A 171 -10.34 5.24 -5.51
C ASP A 171 -10.67 6.72 -5.78
N ALA A 172 -10.16 7.60 -4.93
CA ALA A 172 -10.32 9.05 -5.07
C ALA A 172 -9.64 9.63 -6.32
N ALA A 173 -8.61 8.95 -6.82
CA ALA A 173 -7.90 9.33 -8.02
C ALA A 173 -7.42 8.07 -8.77
N LYS A 174 -6.82 8.29 -9.95
CA LYS A 174 -6.30 7.24 -10.81
C LYS A 174 -4.94 6.73 -10.30
N PHE A 175 -4.89 6.15 -9.10
CA PHE A 175 -3.65 5.73 -8.43
C PHE A 175 -2.98 4.54 -9.15
N HIS A 176 -3.78 3.66 -9.73
CA HIS A 176 -3.30 2.39 -10.27
C HIS A 176 -3.36 2.35 -11.80
N PRO A 177 -2.52 1.54 -12.45
CA PRO A 177 -2.65 1.23 -13.87
C PRO A 177 -3.75 0.19 -14.04
N ALA A 178 -4.71 0.45 -14.92
CA ALA A 178 -5.80 -0.47 -15.21
C ALA A 178 -5.74 -1.02 -16.63
N PRO A 179 -6.50 -2.09 -16.92
CA PRO A 179 -6.69 -2.58 -18.29
C PRO A 179 -7.23 -1.51 -19.24
N ASN A 180 -7.08 -1.74 -20.54
CA ASN A 180 -7.61 -0.80 -21.55
C ASN A 180 -9.14 -0.70 -21.46
N ASN A 181 -9.68 0.49 -21.75
CA ASN A 181 -11.12 0.80 -21.84
C ASN A 181 -11.91 0.76 -20.52
N VAL A 182 -11.26 0.71 -19.36
CA VAL A 182 -11.90 0.88 -18.05
C VAL A 182 -11.35 2.09 -17.32
N ASP A 183 -12.13 2.63 -16.39
CA ASP A 183 -11.64 3.71 -15.52
C ASP A 183 -10.67 3.11 -14.48
N PRO A 184 -9.46 3.66 -14.32
CA PRO A 184 -8.41 3.05 -13.50
C PRO A 184 -8.56 3.22 -11.99
N ARG A 185 -9.76 3.58 -11.53
CA ARG A 185 -10.12 3.58 -10.13
C ARG A 185 -10.65 2.21 -9.73
N GLN A 186 -10.05 1.59 -8.72
CA GLN A 186 -10.60 0.39 -8.10
C GLN A 186 -11.85 0.75 -7.31
N THR A 187 -12.86 -0.10 -7.38
CA THR A 187 -14.19 0.17 -6.84
C THR A 187 -14.74 -1.05 -6.14
N VAL A 188 -15.26 -0.86 -4.93
CA VAL A 188 -16.11 -1.84 -4.26
C VAL A 188 -17.57 -1.54 -4.58
N TYR A 189 -18.28 -2.59 -4.93
CA TYR A 189 -19.69 -2.56 -5.32
C TYR A 189 -20.60 -2.99 -4.18
N HIS A 190 -21.91 -2.78 -4.36
CA HIS A 190 -22.91 -3.01 -3.32
C HIS A 190 -22.99 -4.48 -2.86
N ASP A 191 -22.72 -5.43 -3.74
CA ASP A 191 -22.57 -6.87 -3.44
C ASP A 191 -21.16 -7.23 -2.90
N THR A 192 -20.33 -6.24 -2.57
CA THR A 192 -18.97 -6.34 -2.01
C THR A 192 -17.89 -6.87 -2.96
N HIS A 193 -18.16 -7.10 -4.24
CA HIS A 193 -17.08 -7.40 -5.17
C HIS A 193 -16.23 -6.14 -5.42
N VAL A 194 -14.95 -6.35 -5.76
CA VAL A 194 -14.02 -5.28 -6.10
C VAL A 194 -13.59 -5.46 -7.54
N ASP A 195 -13.74 -4.42 -8.34
CA ASP A 195 -13.33 -4.39 -9.74
C ASP A 195 -12.96 -2.95 -10.16
N TRP A 196 -12.50 -2.76 -11.39
CA TRP A 196 -12.29 -1.44 -11.96
C TRP A 196 -13.62 -0.72 -12.19
N LEU A 197 -13.62 0.59 -11.97
CA LEU A 197 -14.82 1.40 -12.12
C LEU A 197 -15.38 1.27 -13.55
N PHE A 198 -16.63 0.83 -13.61
CA PHE A 198 -17.40 0.55 -14.85
C PHE A 198 -16.92 -0.62 -15.70
N ALA A 199 -16.10 -1.54 -15.18
CA ALA A 199 -15.71 -2.76 -15.90
C ALA A 199 -16.92 -3.61 -16.35
N SER A 200 -18.00 -3.63 -15.55
CA SER A 200 -19.24 -4.36 -15.85
C SER A 200 -20.17 -3.66 -16.86
N VAL A 201 -19.79 -2.48 -17.37
CA VAL A 201 -20.59 -1.66 -18.31
C VAL A 201 -20.02 -1.67 -19.72
N THR A 202 -18.79 -2.14 -19.92
CA THR A 202 -18.22 -2.23 -21.27
C THR A 202 -19.04 -3.22 -22.10
N PRO A 203 -19.38 -2.87 -23.37
CA PRO A 203 -20.20 -3.71 -24.24
C PRO A 203 -19.59 -5.09 -24.52
#